data_AF-A0A420I6W9-F1
#
_entry.id   AF-A0A420I6W9-F1
#
_cell.length_a   1.000
_cell.length_b   1.000
_cell.length_c   1.000
_cell.angle_alpha   90.00
_cell.angle_beta   90.00
_cell.angle_gamma   90.00
#
_symmetry.space_group_name_H-M   'P 1'
#
loop_
_entity.id
_entity.type
_entity.pdbx_description
1 polymer ?
#
loop_
_entity_poly.entity_id
_entity_poly.type
_entity_poly.pdbx_seq_one_letter_code
_entity_poly.pdbx_strand_id
1 'polypeptide(L)'
;MVGCSGRGRFQNRSSLYIPGKQGLYKAMSNQNLLEELCRKMKWDPPIYNVQFNYPGHFCTISVCGKLFEGLISLADFGAREYAAGKAYEELSRLAK
;
A
#
# COMPACT_ATOMS: atom_id res chain seq x y z
N MET A 1 33.80 -7.43 37.93
CA MET A 1 32.56 -6.64 37.75
C MET A 1 32.03 -6.95 36.36
N VAL A 2 30.89 -7.64 36.32
CA VAL A 2 30.16 -8.01 35.10
C VAL A 2 29.33 -6.81 34.63
N GLY A 3 29.33 -6.55 33.33
CA GLY A 3 28.57 -5.49 32.70
C GLY A 3 28.29 -5.79 31.23
N CYS A 4 27.68 -6.96 30.98
CA CYS A 4 27.18 -7.34 29.66
C CYS A 4 26.00 -6.43 29.29
N SER A 5 26.19 -5.49 28.36
CA SER A 5 25.09 -4.71 27.79
C SER A 5 24.36 -5.54 26.72
N GLY A 6 23.08 -5.81 26.97
CA GLY A 6 22.16 -6.62 26.17
C GLY A 6 22.05 -6.15 24.72
N ARG A 7 22.03 -7.07 23.75
CA ARG A 7 20.82 -7.77 23.25
C ARG A 7 19.73 -6.81 22.77
N GLY A 8 19.78 -6.53 21.47
CA GLY A 8 18.66 -6.05 20.66
C GLY A 8 18.71 -6.67 19.26
N ARG A 9 18.74 -8.01 19.16
CA ARG A 9 18.45 -8.71 17.90
C ARG A 9 16.96 -8.57 17.62
N PHE A 10 16.58 -7.71 16.69
CA PHE A 10 15.32 -7.87 15.96
C PHE A 10 15.65 -8.38 14.56
N GLN A 11 15.84 -9.69 14.47
CA GLN A 11 15.60 -10.39 13.22
C GLN A 11 14.09 -10.57 13.04
N ASN A 12 13.68 -10.68 11.78
CA ASN A 12 12.39 -11.22 11.32
C ASN A 12 11.16 -10.30 11.41
N ARG A 13 10.89 -9.61 10.30
CA ARG A 13 9.75 -10.04 9.47
C ARG A 13 10.20 -10.21 8.02
N SER A 14 10.80 -11.37 7.80
CA SER A 14 10.65 -12.13 6.57
C SER A 14 9.16 -12.09 6.19
N SER A 15 8.79 -11.23 5.25
CA SER A 15 7.56 -11.42 4.50
C SER A 15 7.82 -12.67 3.65
N LEU A 16 7.52 -13.82 4.24
CA LEU A 16 7.55 -15.13 3.61
C LEU A 16 6.66 -15.05 2.36
N TYR A 17 7.27 -14.80 1.21
CA TYR A 17 6.70 -15.14 -0.07
C TYR A 17 6.84 -16.66 -0.18
N ILE A 18 5.74 -17.38 0.11
CA ILE A 18 5.65 -18.83 -0.07
C ILE A 18 5.02 -19.03 -1.47
N PRO A 19 5.79 -19.35 -2.53
CA PRO A 19 5.23 -19.69 -3.81
C PRO A 19 4.67 -21.12 -3.69
N GLY A 20 3.35 -21.31 -3.63
CA GLY A 20 2.86 -22.68 -3.60
C GLY A 20 1.41 -23.00 -3.29
N LYS A 21 0.44 -22.07 -3.28
CA LYS A 21 -0.98 -22.46 -3.23
C LYS A 21 -1.84 -21.67 -4.20
N GLN A 22 -2.04 -22.26 -5.38
CA GLN A 22 -3.15 -21.97 -6.28
C GLN A 22 -4.44 -22.43 -5.59
N GLY A 23 -5.43 -21.54 -5.47
CA GLY A 23 -6.76 -21.91 -4.97
C GLY A 23 -7.35 -20.93 -3.97
N LEU A 24 -7.56 -19.69 -4.40
CA LEU A 24 -8.57 -18.72 -3.94
C LEU A 24 -8.14 -17.38 -4.53
N TYR A 25 -8.89 -16.88 -5.50
CA TYR A 25 -8.81 -15.51 -5.98
C TYR A 25 -9.16 -14.59 -4.80
N LYS A 26 -8.21 -14.38 -3.89
CA LYS A 26 -8.26 -13.22 -3.01
C LYS A 26 -8.26 -12.06 -3.98
N ALA A 27 -9.42 -11.42 -4.19
CA ALA A 27 -9.51 -10.19 -4.98
C ALA A 27 -8.36 -9.31 -4.52
N MET A 28 -7.33 -9.17 -5.37
CA MET A 28 -6.15 -8.42 -4.97
C MET A 28 -6.65 -7.00 -4.75
N SER A 29 -6.54 -6.54 -3.50
CA SER A 29 -6.85 -5.15 -3.17
C SER A 29 -6.08 -4.26 -4.15
N ASN A 30 -6.70 -3.17 -4.56
CA ASN A 30 -6.07 -2.21 -5.46
C ASN A 30 -4.75 -1.68 -4.87
N GLN A 31 -4.62 -1.71 -3.53
CA GLN A 31 -3.40 -1.38 -2.82
C GLN A 31 -2.24 -2.31 -3.22
N ASN A 32 -2.49 -3.62 -3.23
CA ASN A 32 -1.48 -4.61 -3.62
C ASN A 32 -1.08 -4.43 -5.09
N LEU A 33 -2.04 -4.21 -5.99
CA LEU A 33 -1.78 -4.00 -7.41
C LEU A 33 -0.91 -2.75 -7.63
N LEU A 34 -1.20 -1.68 -6.90
CA LEU A 34 -0.42 -0.45 -6.93
C LEU A 34 1.01 -0.67 -6.40
N GLU A 35 1.18 -1.37 -5.29
CA GLU A 35 2.50 -1.70 -4.75
C GLU A 35 3.32 -2.58 -5.71
N GLU A 36 2.68 -3.59 -6.32
CA GLU A 36 3.34 -4.42 -7.33
C GLU A 36 3.76 -3.62 -8.57
N LEU A 37 2.93 -2.66 -9.01
CA LEU A 37 3.27 -1.76 -10.10
C LEU A 37 4.46 -0.89 -9.73
N CYS A 38 4.47 -0.28 -8.54
CA CYS A 38 5.59 0.54 -8.07
C CYS A 38 6.88 -0.27 -8.02
N ARG A 39 6.82 -1.51 -7.52
CA ARG A 39 7.97 -2.42 -7.50
C ARG A 39 8.48 -2.77 -8.90
N LYS A 40 7.58 -3.04 -9.85
CA LYS A 40 7.94 -3.33 -11.25
C LYS A 40 8.61 -2.14 -11.93
N MET A 41 8.10 -0.93 -11.68
CA MET A 41 8.61 0.32 -12.25
C MET A 41 9.79 0.92 -11.48
N LYS A 42 10.20 0.28 -10.36
CA LYS A 42 11.22 0.79 -9.43
C LYS A 42 10.91 2.19 -8.89
N TRP A 43 9.63 2.49 -8.69
CA TRP A 43 9.18 3.71 -8.02
C TRP A 43 9.21 3.54 -6.50
N ASP A 44 9.24 4.68 -5.81
CA ASP A 44 9.01 4.73 -4.38
C ASP A 44 7.65 4.11 -4.01
N PRO A 45 7.56 3.46 -2.84
CA PRO A 45 6.31 2.85 -2.39
C PRO A 45 5.20 3.90 -2.23
N PRO A 46 3.93 3.54 -2.52
CA PRO A 46 2.81 4.45 -2.40
C PRO A 46 2.59 4.85 -0.94
N ILE A 47 2.45 6.15 -0.67
CA ILE A 47 2.18 6.70 0.66
C ILE A 47 0.69 6.99 0.76
N TYR A 48 0.01 6.32 1.68
CA TYR A 48 -1.41 6.52 1.95
C TYR A 48 -1.60 7.47 3.12
N ASN A 49 -2.37 8.54 2.92
CA ASN A 49 -2.78 9.46 3.96
C ASN A 49 -4.30 9.52 4.04
N VAL A 50 -4.85 8.88 5.07
CA VAL A 50 -6.29 8.85 5.34
C VAL A 50 -6.61 9.92 6.38
N GLN A 51 -7.54 10.78 6.02
CA GLN A 51 -8.06 11.84 6.89
C GLN A 51 -9.55 11.60 7.11
N PHE A 52 -10.03 11.78 8.34
CA PHE A 52 -11.46 11.79 8.62
C PHE A 52 -12.00 13.18 8.28
N ASN A 53 -12.95 13.25 7.35
CA ASN A 53 -13.62 14.46 6.92
C ASN A 53 -15.13 14.21 6.92
N TYR A 54 -15.83 14.73 7.94
CA TYR A 54 -17.27 14.49 8.15
C TYR A 54 -18.06 14.75 6.84
N PRO A 55 -18.90 13.82 6.38
CA PRO A 55 -19.44 12.64 7.08
C PRO A 55 -18.65 11.31 6.89
N GLY A 56 -17.41 11.32 6.41
CA GLY A 56 -16.67 10.08 6.13
C GLY A 56 -15.14 10.18 6.22
N HIS A 57 -14.47 9.27 5.52
CA HIS A 57 -13.03 9.16 5.38
C HIS A 57 -12.60 9.54 3.96
N PHE A 58 -11.58 10.36 3.86
CA PHE A 58 -10.94 10.74 2.62
C PHE A 58 -9.52 10.20 2.59
N CYS A 59 -9.09 9.65 1.46
CA CYS A 59 -7.74 9.11 1.30
C CYS A 59 -7.02 9.82 0.16
N THR A 60 -5.77 10.21 0.42
CA THR A 60 -4.84 10.72 -0.57
C THR A 60 -3.66 9.77 -0.70
N ILE A 61 -3.23 9.48 -1.92
CA ILE A 61 -2.10 8.61 -2.20
C ILE A 61 -1.03 9.41 -2.92
N SER A 62 0.19 9.39 -2.41
CA SER A 62 1.36 9.93 -3.09
C SER A 62 2.19 8.79 -3.68
N VAL A 63 2.46 8.83 -4.99
CA VAL A 63 3.27 7.83 -5.69
C VAL A 63 3.91 8.45 -6.93
N CYS A 64 5.21 8.17 -7.16
CA CYS A 64 5.97 8.71 -8.29
C CYS A 64 5.90 10.26 -8.40
N GLY A 65 5.89 10.95 -7.25
CA GLY A 65 5.75 12.42 -7.20
C GLY A 65 4.36 12.95 -7.61
N LYS A 66 3.39 12.07 -7.86
CA LYS A 66 1.99 12.43 -8.13
C LYS A 66 1.14 12.20 -6.89
N LEU A 67 0.10 13.02 -6.76
CA LEU A 67 -0.89 12.92 -5.69
C LEU A 67 -2.23 12.50 -6.30
N PHE A 68 -2.82 11.45 -5.75
CA PHE A 68 -4.10 10.90 -6.16
C PHE A 68 -5.10 11.01 -5.03
N GLU A 69 -6.17 11.74 -5.29
CA GLU A 69 -7.26 11.93 -4.34
C GLU A 69 -8.35 10.90 -4.61
N GLY A 70 -8.70 10.16 -3.56
CA GLY A 70 -9.83 9.23 -3.54
C GLY A 70 -11.15 9.94 -3.29
N LEU A 71 -12.23 9.16 -3.26
CA LEU A 71 -13.54 9.66 -2.84
C LEU A 71 -13.72 9.56 -1.33
N ILE A 72 -14.61 10.39 -0.81
CA ILE A 72 -15.09 10.27 0.57
C ILE A 72 -15.89 8.96 0.67
N SER A 73 -15.49 8.09 1.60
CA SER A 73 -16.18 6.84 1.89
C SER A 73 -16.53 6.76 3.37
N LEU A 74 -17.60 6.06 3.73
CA LEU A 74 -17.96 5.85 5.13
C LEU A 74 -16.94 4.98 5.88
N ALA A 75 -16.10 4.23 5.17
CA ALA A 75 -15.08 3.36 5.74
C ALA A 75 -13.68 3.76 5.24
N ASP A 76 -12.68 3.64 6.11
CA ASP A 76 -11.29 3.92 5.77
C ASP A 76 -10.77 2.98 4.67
N PHE A 77 -11.16 1.70 4.74
CA PHE A 77 -10.81 0.70 3.75
C PHE A 77 -11.32 1.10 2.35
N GLY A 78 -12.58 1.54 2.26
CA GLY A 78 -13.20 1.95 0.99
C GLY A 78 -12.52 3.18 0.39
N ALA A 79 -12.17 4.16 1.22
CA ALA A 79 -11.46 5.36 0.77
C ALA A 79 -10.08 5.00 0.18
N ARG A 80 -9.34 4.09 0.83
CA ARG A 80 -8.03 3.62 0.35
C ARG A 80 -8.13 2.81 -0.93
N GLU A 81 -9.06 1.85 -0.97
CA GLU A 81 -9.27 0.97 -2.12
C GLU A 81 -9.61 1.79 -3.38
N TYR A 82 -10.46 2.81 -3.22
CA TYR A 82 -10.83 3.69 -4.31
C TYR A 82 -9.66 4.56 -4.79
N ALA A 83 -8.96 5.20 -3.85
CA ALA A 83 -7.77 6.01 -4.18
C ALA A 83 -6.71 5.16 -4.89
N ALA A 84 -6.49 3.93 -4.42
CA ALA A 84 -5.51 3.02 -4.99
C ALA A 84 -5.90 2.57 -6.40
N GLY A 85 -7.18 2.28 -6.63
CA GLY A 85 -7.69 1.91 -7.96
C GLY A 85 -7.49 3.04 -8.98
N LYS A 86 -7.79 4.28 -8.57
CA LYS A 86 -7.59 5.47 -9.40
C LYS A 86 -6.11 5.71 -9.72
N ALA A 87 -5.23 5.59 -8.72
CA ALA A 87 -3.79 5.70 -8.90
C ALA A 87 -3.25 4.60 -9.83
N TYR A 88 -3.68 3.36 -9.64
CA TYR A 88 -3.26 2.23 -10.45
C TYR A 88 -3.68 2.38 -11.92
N GLU A 89 -4.93 2.77 -12.18
CA GLU A 89 -5.42 2.98 -13.55
C GLU A 89 -4.57 4.02 -14.29
N GLU A 90 -4.32 5.16 -13.64
CA GLU A 90 -3.56 6.25 -14.25
C GLU A 90 -2.08 5.89 -14.47
N LEU A 91 -1.43 5.31 -13.46
CA LEU A 91 -0.04 4.89 -13.58
C LEU A 91 0.14 3.76 -14.58
N SER A 92 -0.81 2.82 -14.66
CA SER A 92 -0.78 1.74 -15.64
C SER A 92 -0.93 2.26 -17.08
N ARG A 93 -1.58 3.41 -17.29
CA ARG A 93 -1.61 4.07 -18.60
C ARG A 93 -0.27 4.71 -18.95
N LEU A 94 0.43 5.28 -17.97
CA LEU A 94 1.72 5.93 -18.14
C LEU A 94 2.90 4.95 -18.30
N ALA A 95 2.72 3.71 -17.84
CA ALA A 95 3.72 2.66 -17.91
C ALA A 95 3.77 1.92 -19.27
N LYS A 96 2.99 2.36 -20.27
CA LYS A 96 3.00 1.83 -21.65
C LYS A 96 3.89 2.67 -22.55
#